data_AF-A0A2M7N4P9-F1
#
_entry.id   AF-A0A2M7N4P9-F1
#
_cell.length_a   1.000
_cell.length_b   1.000
_cell.length_c   1.000
_cell.angle_alpha   90.00
_cell.angle_beta   90.00
_cell.angle_gamma   90.00
#
_symmetry.space_group_name_H-M   'P 1'
#
loop_
_entity.id
_entity.type
_entity.pdbx_description
1 polymer ?
#
loop_
_entity_poly.entity_id
_entity_poly.type
_entity_poly.pdbx_seq_one_letter_code
_entity_poly.pdbx_strand_id
1 'polypeptide(L)' 'FTTAEAGTGLGLYVARELCEANGALLEYHDRQAVTSERQSGACFRITFGEKSGETPGYEHVG' A
#
# COMPACT_ATOMS: atom_id res chain seq x y z
N PHE A 1 -5.41 2.13 10.40
CA PHE A 1 -6.01 1.70 11.66
C PHE A 1 -7.31 0.99 11.33
N THR A 2 -7.42 -0.31 11.59
CA THR A 2 -8.69 -1.04 11.37
C THR A 2 -9.37 -1.16 12.72
N THR A 3 -10.54 -0.52 12.84
CA THR A 3 -11.35 -0.43 14.05
C THR A 3 -12.39 -1.55 14.07
N ALA A 4 -11.98 -2.76 14.45
CA ALA A 4 -12.93 -3.84 14.79
C ALA A 4 -12.48 -4.53 16.08
N GLU A 5 -13.44 -4.76 16.98
CA GLU A 5 -13.23 -4.96 18.43
C GLU A 5 -12.68 -6.34 18.83
N ALA A 6 -12.39 -7.24 17.88
CA ALA A 6 -11.95 -8.62 18.15
C ALA A 6 -10.66 -9.05 17.42
N GLY A 7 -9.98 -8.14 16.72
CA GLY A 7 -8.68 -8.39 16.08
C GLY A 7 -7.62 -7.44 16.62
N THR A 8 -6.36 -7.87 16.69
CA THR A 8 -5.23 -7.11 17.26
C THR A 8 -4.89 -5.79 16.53
N GLY A 9 -5.68 -5.36 15.56
CA GLY A 9 -5.40 -4.16 14.75
C GLY A 9 -4.20 -4.29 13.80
N LEU A 10 -3.58 -5.48 13.72
CA LEU A 10 -2.34 -5.72 12.97
C LEU A 10 -2.53 -5.84 11.46
N GLY A 11 -3.75 -6.08 10.96
CA GLY A 11 -3.99 -6.35 9.54
C GLY A 11 -3.44 -5.26 8.61
N LEU A 12 -3.58 -3.99 9.00
CA LEU A 12 -3.04 -2.88 8.20
C LEU A 12 -1.51 -2.76 8.31
N TYR A 13 -0.94 -3.11 9.47
CA TYR A 13 0.50 -3.14 9.63
C TYR A 13 1.11 -4.19 8.69
N VAL A 14 0.59 -5.41 8.72
CA VAL A 14 1.02 -6.49 7.81
C VAL A 14 0.85 -6.09 6.34
N ALA A 15 -0.29 -5.46 5.99
CA ALA A 15 -0.53 -4.98 4.64
C ALA A 15 0.52 -3.94 4.19
N ARG A 16 0.96 -3.05 5.09
CA ARG A 16 2.00 -2.07 4.80
C ARG A 16 3.35 -2.73 4.56
N GLU A 17 3.79 -3.59 5.48
CA GLU A 17 5.08 -4.29 5.35
C GLU A 17 5.13 -5.14 4.07
N LEU A 18 4.02 -5.78 3.70
CA LEU A 18 3.92 -6.54 2.46
C LEU A 18 4.02 -5.65 1.22
N CYS A 19 3.40 -4.47 1.23
CA CYS A 19 3.50 -3.53 0.12
C CYS A 19 4.96 -3.05 -0.04
N GLU A 20 5.60 -2.63 1.05
CA GLU A 20 6.99 -2.16 1.05
C GLU A 20 7.96 -3.22 0.52
N ALA A 21 7.83 -4.48 0.97
CA ALA A 21 8.64 -5.60 0.48
C ALA A 21 8.47 -5.89 -1.02
N ASN A 22 7.33 -5.52 -1.59
CA ASN A 22 6.99 -5.71 -3.00
C ASN A 22 7.18 -4.45 -3.86
N GLY A 23 7.76 -3.38 -3.32
CA GLY A 23 7.92 -2.12 -4.07
C GLY A 23 6.58 -1.41 -4.33
N ALA A 24 5.59 -1.67 -3.49
CA ALA A 24 4.28 -1.03 -3.52
C ALA A 24 4.11 -0.08 -2.33
N LEU A 25 3.28 0.94 -2.50
CA LEU A 25 2.96 1.93 -1.48
C LEU A 25 1.50 1.79 -1.06
N LEU A 26 1.24 1.70 0.24
CA LEU A 26 -0.10 1.71 0.83
C LEU A 26 -0.43 3.09 1.41
N GLU A 27 -1.49 3.73 0.92
CA GLU A 27 -1.91 5.09 1.29
C GLU A 27 -3.34 5.10 1.83
N TYR A 28 -3.62 5.96 2.81
CA TYR A 28 -4.98 6.25 3.27
C TYR A 28 -5.52 7.50 2.56
N HIS A 29 -6.72 7.40 1.99
CA HIS A 29 -7.40 8.49 1.29
C HIS A 29 -8.59 8.95 2.12
N ASP A 30 -8.52 10.15 2.66
CA ASP A 30 -9.65 10.78 3.31
C ASP A 30 -10.64 11.31 2.26
N ARG A 31 -11.78 10.63 2.10
CA ARG A 31 -12.81 10.95 1.10
C ARG A 31 -13.86 11.97 1.59
N GLN A 32 -13.68 12.58 2.76
CA GLN A 32 -14.64 13.55 3.30
C GLN A 32 -14.90 14.80 2.43
N ALA A 33 -14.10 15.05 1.38
CA ALA A 33 -14.15 16.31 0.62
C ALA A 33 -15.12 16.36 -0.58
N VAL A 34 -15.71 15.25 -1.05
CA VAL A 34 -16.32 15.23 -2.40
C VAL A 34 -17.86 15.18 -2.43
N THR A 35 -18.54 14.67 -1.40
CA THR A 35 -20.01 14.63 -1.42
C THR A 35 -20.57 14.91 -0.04
N SER A 36 -21.36 15.98 0.07
CA SER A 36 -22.22 16.19 1.22
C SER A 36 -23.03 14.92 1.48
N GLU A 37 -23.08 14.56 2.77
CA GLU A 37 -24.00 13.59 3.37
C GLU A 37 -23.55 12.11 3.34
N ARG A 38 -22.86 11.73 4.44
CA ARG A 38 -22.68 10.37 4.97
C ARG A 38 -21.82 9.37 4.17
N GLN A 39 -20.55 9.66 3.90
CA GLN A 39 -19.54 8.60 3.72
C GLN A 39 -18.65 8.47 4.95
N SER A 40 -19.08 7.65 5.90
CA SER A 40 -18.25 7.17 7.02
C SER A 40 -17.60 5.85 6.60
N GLY A 41 -16.42 5.92 5.98
CA GLY A 41 -15.68 4.74 5.55
C GLY A 41 -14.20 5.04 5.38
N ALA A 42 -13.37 4.01 5.55
CA ALA A 42 -11.94 4.13 5.30
C ALA A 42 -11.62 3.73 3.85
N CYS A 43 -10.84 4.56 3.14
CA CYS A 43 -10.35 4.24 1.80
C CYS A 43 -8.83 4.06 1.86
N PHE A 44 -8.35 2.90 1.41
CA PHE A 44 -6.92 2.62 1.27
C PHE A 44 -6.60 2.38 -0.20
N ARG A 45 -5.48 2.90 -0.69
CA ARG A 45 -4.99 2.75 -2.06
C ARG A 45 -3.62 2.09 -2.04
N ILE A 46 -3.42 1.09 -2.90
CA ILE A 46 -2.11 0.49 -3.15
C ILE A 46 -1.62 0.96 -4.51
N THR A 47 -0.40 1.49 -4.55
CA THR A 47 0.29 1.90 -5.78
C THR A 47 1.49 0.99 -5.98
N PHE A 48 1.53 0.24 -7.08
CA PHE A 48 2.68 -0.60 -7.42
C PHE A 48 3.70 0.24 -8.21
N GLY A 49 4.93 0.34 -7.71
CA GLY A 49 6.05 0.82 -8.53
C GLY A 49 6.56 -0.33 -9.39
N GLU A 50 7.14 -0.01 -10.55
CA GLU A 50 7.95 -1.00 -11.25
C GLU A 50 9.11 -1.39 -10.34
N LYS A 51 9.28 -2.69 -10.08
CA LYS A 51 10.48 -3.19 -9.42
C LYS A 51 11.61 -3.03 -10.45
N SER A 52 12.21 -1.84 -10.51
CA SER A 52 13.44 -1.59 -11.28
C SER A 52 14.52 -2.47 -10.66
N GLY A 53 14.66 -3.69 -11.15
CA GLY A 53 15.42 -4.71 -10.46
C GLY A 53 15.76 -5.91 -11.32
N GLU A 54 16.38 -5.68 -12.47
CA GLU A 54 17.52 -6.49 -12.89
C GLU A 54 18.27 -5.75 -14.00
N THR A 55 19.36 -5.06 -13.65
CA THR A 55 20.44 -4.84 -14.62
C THR A 55 21.07 -6.21 -14.89
N PRO A 56 20.98 -6.78 -16.10
CA PRO A 56 21.83 -7.90 -16.45
C PRO A 56 23.27 -7.39 -16.41
N GLY A 57 24.11 -8.08 -15.63
CA GLY A 57 25.49 -7.67 -15.35
C GLY A 57 26.33 -7.51 -16.61
N TYR A 58 27.28 -6.57 -16.50
CA TYR A 58 28.59 -6.49 -17.14
C TYR A 58 28.76 -7.27 -18.46
N GLU A 59 28.90 -6.54 -19.58
CA GLU A 59 29.33 -7.05 -20.88
C GLU A 59 30.52 -8.01 -20.73
N HIS A 60 30.29 -9.28 -21.08
CA HIS A 60 31.36 -10.24 -21.29
C HIS A 60 31.98 -9.94 -22.66
N VAL A 61 33.04 -9.14 -22.67
CA VAL A 61 33.93 -9.01 -23.82
C VAL A 61 34.84 -10.25 -23.84
N GLY A 62 34.59 -11.13 -24.81
CA GLY A 62 35.40 -12.30 -25.13
C GLY A 62 35.13 -12.75 -26.56
#